data_AF-R4SKJ4-F1
#
_entry.id   AF-R4SKJ4-F1
#
_cell.length_a   1.000
_cell.length_b   1.000
_cell.length_c   1.000
_cell.angle_alpha   90.00
_cell.angle_beta   90.00
_cell.angle_gamma   90.00
#
_symmetry.space_group_name_H-M   'P 1'
#
loop_
_entity.id
_entity.type
_entity.pdbx_description
1 polymer ?
#
loop_
_entity_poly.entity_id
_entity_poly.type
_entity_poly.pdbx_seq_one_letter_code
_entity_poly.pdbx_strand_id
1 'polypeptide(L)'
;MTRRFDPEQIAALAKKVGGLKDGYTGTGKDLGDGDPGAAFGDLKNAAGTGTTIKGFHRGVNAELAAAAKLVDAASNALANAAQRMRNDEAAGVDTLRGHARERD
;
A
#
# COMPACT_ATOMS: atom_id res chain seq x y z
N MET A 1 -17.18 -26.53 9.12
CA MET A 1 -17.40 -25.17 8.55
C MET A 1 -16.18 -24.80 7.73
N THR A 2 -16.29 -24.77 6.41
CA THR A 2 -15.25 -24.18 5.54
C THR A 2 -15.42 -22.67 5.56
N ARG A 3 -14.47 -21.95 6.17
CA ARG A 3 -14.48 -20.48 6.18
C ARG A 3 -14.52 -19.96 4.74
N ARG A 4 -15.35 -18.94 4.49
CA ARG A 4 -15.38 -18.24 3.20
C ARG A 4 -14.16 -17.32 3.02
N PHE A 5 -13.55 -16.88 4.12
CA PHE A 5 -12.32 -16.08 4.14
C PHE A 5 -11.44 -16.46 5.35
N ASP A 6 -10.17 -16.76 5.10
CA ASP A 6 -9.19 -17.17 6.10
C ASP A 6 -8.36 -15.96 6.58
N PRO A 7 -8.30 -15.67 7.90
CA PRO A 7 -7.50 -14.58 8.45
C PRO A 7 -6.04 -14.60 8.00
N GLU A 8 -5.44 -15.78 7.82
CA GLU A 8 -4.05 -15.90 7.35
C GLU A 8 -3.91 -15.49 5.89
N GLN A 9 -4.90 -15.82 5.05
CA GLN A 9 -4.92 -15.40 3.65
C GLN A 9 -5.13 -13.88 3.52
N ILE A 10 -5.95 -13.28 4.37
CA ILE A 10 -6.14 -11.82 4.43
C ILE A 10 -4.85 -11.13 4.90
N ALA A 11 -4.17 -11.67 5.91
CA ALA A 11 -2.88 -11.13 6.37
C ALA A 11 -1.77 -11.27 5.30
N ALA A 12 -1.75 -12.39 4.58
CA ALA A 12 -0.83 -12.59 3.46
C ALA A 12 -1.12 -11.61 2.30
N LEU A 13 -2.40 -11.33 2.03
CA LEU A 13 -2.81 -10.31 1.06
C LEU A 13 -2.39 -8.91 1.52
N ALA A 14 -2.59 -8.57 2.80
CA ALA A 14 -2.13 -7.30 3.37
C ALA A 14 -0.62 -7.10 3.13
N LYS A 15 0.20 -8.12 3.40
CA LYS A 15 1.65 -8.07 3.15
C LYS A 15 1.99 -7.88 1.67
N LYS A 16 1.30 -8.57 0.77
CA LYS A 16 1.48 -8.40 -0.69
C LYS A 16 1.11 -6.99 -1.15
N VAL A 17 -0.02 -6.48 -0.65
CA VAL A 17 -0.48 -5.11 -0.94
C VAL A 17 0.54 -4.11 -0.39
N GLY A 18 0.94 -4.22 0.87
CA GLY A 18 1.96 -3.37 1.47
C GLY A 18 3.27 -3.34 0.69
N GLY A 19 3.71 -4.48 0.12
CA GLY A 19 4.90 -4.55 -0.73
C GLY A 19 4.82 -3.74 -2.04
N LEU A 20 3.62 -3.44 -2.55
CA LEU A 20 3.46 -2.58 -3.73
C LEU A 20 3.93 -1.13 -3.47
N LYS A 21 3.88 -0.67 -2.21
CA LYS A 21 4.37 0.64 -1.78
C LYS A 21 5.83 0.86 -2.15
N ASP A 22 6.66 -0.18 -1.99
CA ASP A 22 8.08 -0.13 -2.32
C ASP A 22 8.29 0.02 -3.83
N GLY A 23 7.42 -0.61 -4.63
CA GLY A 23 7.40 -0.46 -6.09
C GLY A 23 7.07 0.97 -6.51
N TYR A 24 6.02 1.59 -5.95
CA TYR A 24 5.69 3.00 -6.25
C TYR A 24 6.78 3.97 -5.80
N THR A 25 7.35 3.73 -4.61
CA THR A 25 8.42 4.58 -4.05
C THR A 25 9.72 4.43 -4.85
N GLY A 26 10.06 3.21 -5.28
CA GLY A 26 11.19 2.92 -6.15
C GLY A 26 11.01 3.56 -7.53
N THR A 27 9.85 3.36 -8.15
CA THR A 27 9.53 3.96 -9.45
C THR A 27 9.67 5.48 -9.43
N GLY A 28 9.21 6.15 -8.36
CA GLY A 28 9.38 7.60 -8.24
C GLY A 28 10.83 8.05 -8.09
N LYS A 29 11.66 7.27 -7.40
CA LYS A 29 13.11 7.53 -7.30
C LYS A 29 13.81 7.31 -8.63
N ASP A 30 13.48 6.22 -9.32
CA ASP A 30 14.06 5.87 -10.63
C ASP A 30 13.66 6.88 -11.71
N LEU A 31 12.43 7.39 -11.64
CA LEU A 31 11.95 8.47 -12.51
C LEU A 31 12.70 9.79 -12.27
N GLY A 32 13.16 10.03 -11.04
CA GLY A 32 13.87 11.23 -10.64
C GLY A 32 13.02 12.51 -10.74
N ASP A 33 13.68 13.66 -10.61
CA ASP A 33 13.01 14.98 -10.58
C ASP A 33 12.74 15.56 -11.97
N GLY A 34 13.08 14.82 -13.04
CA GLY A 34 12.95 15.30 -14.42
C GLY A 34 13.81 16.52 -14.70
N ASP A 35 14.94 16.67 -13.98
CA ASP A 35 15.89 17.74 -14.24
C ASP A 35 16.64 17.43 -15.54
N PRO A 36 16.42 18.21 -16.61
CA PRO A 36 17.12 17.96 -17.86
C PRO A 36 18.60 18.36 -17.82
N GLY A 37 19.07 19.00 -16.73
CA GLY A 37 20.44 19.51 -16.65
C GLY A 37 20.77 20.42 -17.83
N ALA A 38 21.91 20.17 -18.49
CA ALA A 38 22.32 20.89 -19.70
C ALA A 38 21.72 20.30 -21.00
N ALA A 39 20.82 19.32 -20.94
CA ALA A 39 20.33 18.60 -22.13
C ALA A 39 19.65 19.51 -23.17
N PHE A 40 19.08 20.64 -22.73
CA PHE A 40 18.51 21.64 -23.64
C PHE A 40 19.45 22.81 -23.97
N GLY A 41 20.66 22.87 -23.40
CA GLY A 41 21.68 23.89 -23.70
C GLY A 41 21.16 25.33 -23.71
N ASP A 42 21.73 26.16 -24.58
CA ASP A 42 21.35 27.57 -24.79
C ASP A 42 20.18 27.77 -25.78
N LEU A 43 19.37 26.73 -26.04
CA LEU A 43 18.20 26.89 -26.90
C LEU A 43 17.28 27.96 -26.28
N LYS A 44 16.92 29.00 -27.03
CA LYS A 44 16.02 30.07 -26.54
C LYS A 44 14.69 29.58 -25.97
N ASN A 45 14.23 28.39 -26.39
CA ASN A 45 13.00 27.75 -25.91
C ASN A 45 13.24 26.69 -24.81
N ALA A 46 14.51 26.40 -24.47
CA ALA A 46 14.93 25.39 -23.48
C ALA A 46 14.35 25.64 -22.09
N ALA A 47 14.29 26.90 -21.66
CA ALA A 47 13.81 27.26 -20.33
C ALA A 47 12.34 26.84 -20.14
N GLY A 48 11.51 26.99 -21.18
CA GLY A 48 10.12 26.54 -21.18
C GLY A 48 10.01 25.03 -21.15
N THR A 49 10.73 24.34 -22.04
CA THR A 49 10.71 22.87 -22.14
C THR A 49 11.22 22.19 -20.86
N GLY A 50 12.31 22.69 -20.28
CA GLY A 50 12.85 22.16 -19.02
C GLY A 50 11.89 22.34 -17.84
N THR A 51 11.19 23.48 -17.78
CA THR A 51 10.16 23.71 -16.77
C THR A 51 8.97 22.75 -16.94
N THR A 52 8.53 22.52 -18.17
CA THR A 52 7.43 21.58 -18.46
C THR A 52 7.79 20.15 -18.07
N ILE A 53 9.00 19.68 -18.39
CA ILE A 53 9.44 18.31 -18.06
C ILE A 53 9.57 18.15 -16.55
N LYS A 54 10.19 19.11 -15.86
CA LYS A 54 10.28 19.11 -14.39
C LYS A 54 8.89 19.12 -13.74
N GLY A 55 7.95 19.90 -14.30
CA GLY A 55 6.55 19.93 -13.86
C GLY A 55 5.84 18.59 -14.05
N PHE A 56 6.05 17.95 -15.21
CA PHE A 56 5.51 16.62 -15.51
C PHE A 56 6.03 15.56 -14.53
N HIS A 57 7.36 15.46 -14.34
CA HIS A 57 7.96 14.50 -13.39
C HIS A 57 7.46 14.74 -11.96
N ARG A 58 7.37 16.00 -11.53
CA ARG A 58 6.81 16.34 -10.22
C ARG A 58 5.36 15.88 -10.06
N GLY A 59 4.53 16.05 -11.10
CA GLY A 59 3.15 15.57 -11.12
C GLY A 59 3.07 14.05 -11.00
N VAL A 60 3.84 13.32 -11.83
CA VAL A 60 3.89 11.85 -11.79
C VAL A 60 4.36 11.35 -10.43
N ASN A 61 5.41 11.94 -9.85
CA ASN A 61 5.89 11.58 -8.51
C ASN A 61 4.86 11.84 -7.42
N ALA A 62 4.04 12.90 -7.54
CA ALA A 62 2.95 13.15 -6.61
C ALA A 62 1.86 12.05 -6.68
N GLU A 63 1.50 11.60 -7.89
CA GLU A 63 0.55 10.50 -8.08
C GLU A 63 1.10 9.17 -7.56
N LEU A 64 2.38 8.87 -7.82
CA LEU A 64 3.06 7.68 -7.27
C LEU A 64 3.07 7.71 -5.74
N ALA A 65 3.31 8.87 -5.13
CA ALA A 65 3.25 9.04 -3.68
C ALA A 65 1.82 8.86 -3.12
N ALA A 66 0.80 9.33 -3.85
CA ALA A 66 -0.60 9.13 -3.47
C ALA A 66 -1.00 7.64 -3.55
N ALA A 67 -0.59 6.94 -4.62
CA ALA A 67 -0.79 5.50 -4.77
C ALA A 67 -0.11 4.72 -3.64
N ALA A 68 1.13 5.07 -3.29
CA ALA A 68 1.86 4.45 -2.19
C ALA A 68 1.11 4.60 -0.85
N LYS A 69 0.50 5.76 -0.57
CA LYS A 69 -0.32 6.00 0.63
C LYS A 69 -1.60 5.18 0.65
N LEU A 70 -2.30 5.09 -0.48
CA LEU A 70 -3.53 4.30 -0.60
C LEU A 70 -3.28 2.82 -0.34
N VAL A 71 -2.20 2.30 -0.91
CA VAL A 71 -1.76 0.92 -0.74
C VAL A 71 -1.37 0.62 0.71
N ASP A 72 -0.64 1.54 1.36
CA ASP A 72 -0.30 1.43 2.78
C ASP A 72 -1.56 1.39 3.66
N ALA A 73 -2.51 2.28 3.41
CA ALA A 73 -3.79 2.32 4.11
C ALA A 73 -4.62 1.03 3.89
N ALA A 74 -4.66 0.51 2.66
CA ALA A 74 -5.34 -0.74 2.34
C ALA A 74 -4.69 -1.94 3.04
N SER A 75 -3.35 -2.01 3.05
CA SER A 75 -2.60 -3.02 3.80
C SER A 75 -2.94 -2.99 5.29
N ASN A 76 -2.94 -1.80 5.90
CA ASN A 76 -3.27 -1.64 7.32
C ASN A 76 -4.73 -2.02 7.63
N ALA A 77 -5.67 -1.67 6.76
CA ALA A 77 -7.08 -2.04 6.90
C ALA A 77 -7.26 -3.58 6.84
N LEU A 78 -6.59 -4.25 5.89
CA LEU A 78 -6.62 -5.71 5.75
C LEU A 78 -5.98 -6.41 6.95
N ALA A 79 -4.85 -5.92 7.44
CA ALA A 79 -4.20 -6.46 8.63
C ALA A 79 -5.08 -6.32 9.88
N ASN A 80 -5.73 -5.16 10.07
CA ASN A 80 -6.67 -4.94 11.15
C ASN A 80 -7.91 -5.84 11.05
N ALA A 81 -8.43 -6.06 9.85
CA ALA A 81 -9.55 -6.97 9.62
C ALA A 81 -9.16 -8.41 10.00
N ALA A 82 -7.99 -8.89 9.56
CA ALA A 82 -7.47 -10.21 9.93
C ALA A 82 -7.27 -10.35 11.45
N GLN A 83 -6.79 -9.30 12.12
CA GLN A 83 -6.64 -9.27 13.58
C GLN A 83 -8.00 -9.42 14.28
N ARG A 84 -9.01 -8.65 13.86
CA ARG A 84 -10.36 -8.71 14.44
C ARG A 84 -10.97 -10.10 14.28
N MET A 85 -10.87 -10.69 13.09
CA MET A 85 -11.38 -12.04 12.83
C MET A 85 -10.74 -13.09 13.74
N ARG A 86 -9.43 -12.99 14.04
CA ARG A 86 -8.76 -13.88 14.99
C ARG A 86 -9.27 -13.70 16.42
N ASN A 87 -9.49 -12.47 16.84
CA ASN A 87 -9.97 -12.16 18.19
C ASN A 87 -11.42 -12.62 18.40
N ASP A 88 -12.29 -12.40 17.41
CA ASP A 88 -13.68 -12.85 17.46
C ASP A 88 -13.77 -14.37 17.55
N GLU A 89 -12.86 -15.10 16.90
CA GLU A 89 -12.76 -16.55 17.02
C GLU A 89 -12.25 -17.03 18.36
N ALA A 90 -11.21 -16.39 18.92
CA ALA A 90 -10.72 -16.72 20.25
C ALA A 90 -11.84 -16.56 21.30
N ALA A 91 -12.60 -15.47 21.22
CA ALA A 91 -13.75 -15.23 22.10
C ALA A 91 -14.88 -16.25 21.89
N GLY A 92 -15.18 -16.61 20.63
CA GLY A 92 -16.18 -17.63 20.31
C GLY A 92 -15.78 -19.03 20.82
N VAL A 93 -14.50 -19.41 20.68
CA VAL A 93 -13.96 -20.67 21.20
C VAL A 93 -14.00 -20.70 22.72
N ASP A 94 -13.60 -19.64 23.41
CA ASP A 94 -13.64 -19.58 24.88
C ASP A 94 -15.08 -19.65 25.40
N THR A 95 -16.02 -18.98 24.73
CA THR A 95 -17.45 -19.05 25.09
C THR A 95 -18.03 -20.45 24.89
N LEU A 96 -17.74 -21.11 23.77
CA LEU A 96 -18.18 -22.47 23.49
C LEU A 96 -17.52 -23.50 24.42
N ARG A 97 -16.26 -23.29 24.80
CA ARG A 97 -15.53 -24.13 25.75
C ARG A 97 -15.99 -23.94 27.19
N GLY A 98 -16.46 -22.74 27.54
CA GLY A 98 -17.13 -22.44 28.81
C GLY A 98 -18.45 -23.22 28.96
N HIS A 99 -19.29 -23.23 27.92
CA HIS A 99 -20.56 -23.98 27.94
C HIS A 99 -20.41 -25.50 27.94
N ALA A 100 -19.26 -26.03 27.47
CA ALA A 100 -18.98 -27.46 27.49
C ALA A 100 -18.59 -27.98 28.89
N ARG A 101 -18.18 -27.11 29.83
CA ARG A 101 -17.79 -27.51 31.19
C ARG A 101 -18.91 -27.44 32.23
N GLU A 102 -20.02 -26.78 31.91
CA GLU A 102 -21.19 -26.67 32.81
C GLU A 102 -22.26 -27.75 32.56
N ARG A 103 -21.95 -28.74 31.71
CA ARG A 103 -22.82 -29.89 31.43
C ARG A 103 -22.09 -31.20 31.71
N ASP A 104 -21.69 -31.40 32.96
CA ASP A 104 -21.39 -32.72 33.54
C ASP A 104 -21.88 -32.75 34.99
#